data_AF-W2T0Q9-F1
#
_entry.id   AF-W2T0Q9-F1
#
_cell.length_a   1.000
_cell.length_b   1.000
_cell.length_c   1.000
_cell.angle_alpha   90.00
_cell.angle_beta   90.00
_cell.angle_gamma   90.00
#
_symmetry.space_group_name_H-M   'P 1'
#
loop_
_entity.id
_entity.type
_entity.pdbx_description
1 polymer ?
#
loop_
_entity_poly.entity_id
_entity_poly.type
_entity_poly.pdbx_seq_one_letter_code
_entity_poly.pdbx_strand_id
1 'polypeptide(L)'
;LSDVLGPEVFQDGIREYIKSHEYGTASHLDLYTALTEAAARAKVKGCCSYNINVTDLMEPFSHQEGFPLINVHYDKFFYELSQEPYNETSDSPPSPWNYTWIIPVRTESFELPEGEVHWMMSRSKRGK
;
A
#
# COMPACT_ATOMS: atom_id res chain seq x y z
N LEU A 1 -2.15 2.61 6.18
CA LEU A 1 -0.95 1.85 6.64
C LEU A 1 -1.16 1.15 7.98
N SER A 2 -1.53 1.85 9.06
CA SER A 2 -1.78 1.21 10.37
C SER A 2 -2.88 0.13 10.33
N ASP A 3 -3.93 0.31 9.50
CA ASP A 3 -4.97 -0.71 9.32
C ASP A 3 -4.43 -2.00 8.69
N VAL A 4 -3.53 -1.86 7.72
CA VAL A 4 -2.94 -2.97 6.95
C VAL A 4 -1.94 -3.75 7.78
N LEU A 5 -1.11 -3.05 8.55
CA LEU A 5 -0.09 -3.68 9.41
C LEU A 5 -0.69 -4.21 10.71
N GLY A 6 -1.82 -3.64 11.15
CA GLY A 6 -2.33 -3.81 12.50
C GLY A 6 -1.67 -2.84 13.48
N PRO A 7 -2.41 -2.37 14.50
CA PRO A 7 -1.94 -1.34 15.42
C PRO A 7 -0.70 -1.75 16.22
N GLU A 8 -0.61 -3.02 16.64
CA GLU A 8 0.52 -3.53 17.43
C GLU A 8 1.83 -3.53 16.61
N VAL A 9 1.79 -4.10 15.41
CA VAL A 9 2.94 -4.16 14.49
C VAL A 9 3.38 -2.76 14.07
N PHE A 10 2.42 -1.88 13.79
CA PHE A 10 2.72 -0.48 13.46
C PHE A 10 3.41 0.23 14.62
N GLN A 11 2.87 0.13 15.83
CA GLN A 11 3.50 0.73 17.02
C GLN A 11 4.89 0.17 17.30
N ASP A 12 5.08 -1.14 17.15
CA ASP A 12 6.40 -1.76 17.34
C ASP A 12 7.42 -1.28 16.31
N GLY A 13 7.02 -1.13 15.04
CA GLY A 13 7.89 -0.54 14.03
C GLY A 13 8.25 0.93 14.32
N ILE A 14 7.29 1.73 14.80
CA ILE A 14 7.56 3.12 15.21
C ILE A 14 8.50 3.18 16.41
N ARG A 15 8.32 2.32 17.43
CA ARG A 15 9.22 2.27 18.59
C ARG A 15 10.65 1.95 18.17
N GLU A 16 10.82 1.00 17.26
CA GLU A 16 12.14 0.61 16.76
C GLU A 16 12.79 1.72 15.93
N TYR A 17 12.01 2.38 15.08
CA TYR A 17 12.45 3.54 14.31
C TYR A 17 12.97 4.67 15.22
N ILE A 18 12.19 5.05 16.23
CA ILE A 18 12.57 6.11 17.17
C ILE A 18 13.83 5.74 17.95
N LYS A 19 13.96 4.49 18.42
CA LYS A 19 15.13 4.03 19.16
C LYS A 19 16.39 4.00 18.31
N SER A 20 16.29 3.52 17.07
CA SER A 20 17.44 3.40 16.16
C SER A 20 17.98 4.75 15.69
N HIS A 21 17.15 5.80 15.73
CA HIS A 21 17.51 7.16 15.30
C HIS A 21 17.47 8.17 16.45
N GLU A 22 17.56 7.70 17.69
CA GLU A 22 17.58 8.58 18.85
C GLU A 22 18.78 9.53 18.77
N TYR A 23 18.52 10.83 18.97
CA TYR A 23 19.53 11.91 18.85
C TYR A 23 20.15 12.07 17.46
N GLY A 24 19.59 11.44 16.42
CA GLY A 24 20.07 11.51 15.04
C GLY A 24 19.08 12.18 14.08
N THR A 25 19.42 12.10 12.79
CA THR A 25 18.53 12.46 11.68
C THR A 25 18.02 11.18 11.04
N ALA A 26 16.77 11.19 10.59
CA ALA A 26 16.17 10.05 9.91
C ALA A 26 15.48 10.49 8.62
N SER A 27 15.47 9.60 7.65
CA SER A 27 14.75 9.70 6.38
C SER A 27 13.41 8.97 6.45
N HIS A 28 12.53 9.23 5.46
CA HIS A 28 11.31 8.44 5.26
C HIS A 28 11.63 6.98 4.92
N LEU A 29 12.78 6.70 4.28
CA LEU A 29 13.23 5.34 3.97
C LEU A 29 13.55 4.54 5.25
N ASP A 30 14.12 5.20 6.25
CA ASP A 30 14.43 4.57 7.54
C ASP A 30 13.14 4.16 8.27
N LEU A 31 12.10 5.00 8.17
CA LEU A 31 10.77 4.69 8.68
C LEU A 31 10.15 3.48 7.96
N TYR A 32 10.20 3.45 6.63
CA TYR A 32 9.64 2.34 5.84
C TYR A 32 10.38 1.04 6.09
N THR A 33 11.70 1.10 6.30
CA THR A 33 12.53 -0.05 6.65
C THR A 33 12.13 -0.62 8.01
N ALA A 34 12.04 0.21 9.06
CA ALA A 34 11.64 -0.23 10.38
C ALA A 34 10.23 -0.85 10.40
N LEU A 35 9.29 -0.29 9.65
CA LEU A 35 7.93 -0.84 9.51
C LEU A 35 7.92 -2.15 8.72
N THR A 36 8.73 -2.28 7.67
CA THR A 36 8.88 -3.52 6.88
C THR A 36 9.46 -4.64 7.73
N GLU A 37 10.47 -4.36 8.55
CA GLU A 37 11.05 -5.34 9.47
C GLU A 37 10.05 -5.78 10.55
N ALA A 38 9.31 -4.84 11.14
CA ALA A 38 8.26 -5.16 12.10
C ALA A 38 7.19 -6.05 11.46
N ALA A 39 6.74 -5.71 10.26
CA ALA A 39 5.78 -6.50 9.50
C ALA A 39 6.32 -7.90 9.17
N ALA A 40 7.62 -8.01 8.87
CA ALA A 40 8.26 -9.28 8.58
C ALA A 40 8.34 -10.19 9.81
N ARG A 41 8.65 -9.63 10.99
CA ARG A 41 8.64 -10.37 12.27
C ARG A 41 7.25 -10.90 12.60
N ALA A 42 6.23 -10.09 12.40
CA ALA A 42 4.83 -10.45 12.63
C ALA A 42 4.21 -11.30 11.50
N LYS A 43 4.95 -11.57 10.40
CA LYS A 43 4.49 -12.31 9.22
C LYS A 43 3.21 -11.72 8.60
N VAL A 44 3.11 -10.39 8.59
CA VAL A 44 1.99 -9.69 7.95
C VAL A 44 2.08 -9.91 6.44
N LYS A 45 1.04 -10.51 5.85
CA LYS A 45 0.99 -10.84 4.43
C LYS A 45 0.64 -9.61 3.59
N GLY A 46 1.36 -9.42 2.49
CA GLY A 46 1.06 -8.41 1.47
C GLY A 46 0.40 -9.01 0.22
N CYS A 47 0.44 -8.23 -0.86
CA CYS A 47 -0.22 -8.50 -2.15
C CYS A 47 0.23 -9.75 -2.92
N CYS A 48 1.39 -10.35 -2.58
CA CYS A 48 2.01 -11.44 -3.36
C CYS A 48 2.24 -12.73 -2.54
N SER A 49 1.50 -12.96 -1.46
CA SER A 49 1.73 -14.09 -0.52
C SER A 49 3.09 -14.07 0.20
N TYR A 50 3.85 -12.98 0.05
CA TYR A 50 5.05 -12.68 0.81
C TYR A 50 4.75 -11.65 1.88
N ASN A 51 5.69 -11.46 2.81
CA ASN A 51 5.60 -10.40 3.80
C ASN A 51 5.47 -9.04 3.10
N ILE A 52 4.64 -8.17 3.65
CA ILE A 52 4.43 -6.83 3.10
C ILE A 52 5.73 -6.02 3.13
N ASN A 53 6.08 -5.42 1.98
CA ASN A 53 7.14 -4.42 1.89
C ASN A 53 6.49 -3.03 1.96
N VAL A 54 6.76 -2.31 3.04
CA VAL A 54 6.16 -0.98 3.28
C VAL A 54 6.75 0.06 2.33
N THR A 55 8.01 -0.10 1.93
CA THR A 55 8.66 0.79 0.96
C THR A 55 7.94 0.74 -0.38
N ASP A 56 7.78 -0.46 -0.96
CA ASP A 56 7.10 -0.66 -2.25
C ASP A 56 5.64 -0.16 -2.21
N LEU A 57 5.00 -0.30 -1.04
CA LEU A 57 3.64 0.18 -0.83
C LEU A 57 3.57 1.71 -0.80
N MET A 58 4.46 2.37 -0.04
CA MET A 58 4.33 3.79 0.31
C MET A 58 5.07 4.74 -0.64
N GLU A 59 6.08 4.26 -1.37
CA GLU A 59 6.80 5.09 -2.35
C GLU A 59 5.87 5.70 -3.41
N PRO A 60 4.95 4.95 -4.05
CA PRO A 60 3.99 5.50 -5.00
C PRO A 60 3.09 6.58 -4.41
N PHE A 61 2.72 6.47 -3.12
CA PHE A 61 1.90 7.48 -2.44
C PHE A 61 2.69 8.72 -2.04
N SER A 62 4.01 8.59 -1.85
CA SER A 62 4.87 9.68 -1.38
C SER A 62 5.47 10.49 -2.52
N HIS A 63 5.69 9.86 -3.67
CA HIS A 63 6.43 10.44 -4.80
C HIS A 63 5.57 10.80 -6.01
N GLN A 64 4.28 10.44 -6.02
CA GLN A 64 3.36 10.79 -7.10
C GLN A 64 2.38 11.86 -6.65
N GLU A 65 2.11 12.81 -7.53
CA GLU A 65 1.08 13.81 -7.29
C GLU A 65 -0.31 13.20 -7.44
N GLY A 66 -1.23 13.61 -6.57
CA GLY A 66 -2.61 13.13 -6.56
C GLY A 66 -2.81 11.82 -5.79
N PHE A 67 -3.88 11.11 -6.11
CA PHE A 67 -4.30 9.88 -5.44
C PHE A 67 -5.10 9.00 -6.42
N PRO A 68 -5.19 7.68 -6.15
CA PRO A 68 -5.97 6.78 -6.99
C PRO A 68 -7.47 7.01 -6.83
N LEU A 69 -8.17 7.09 -7.95
CA LEU A 69 -9.60 6.85 -8.05
C LEU A 69 -9.81 5.34 -8.20
N ILE A 70 -10.59 4.76 -7.29
CA ILE A 70 -10.97 3.34 -7.33
C ILE A 70 -12.35 3.25 -7.97
N ASN A 71 -12.41 2.56 -9.11
CA ASN A 71 -13.65 2.26 -9.79
C ASN A 71 -14.10 0.85 -9.45
N VAL A 72 -15.33 0.73 -8.97
CA VAL A 72 -15.98 -0.53 -8.65
C VAL A 72 -17.06 -0.79 -9.70
N HIS A 73 -16.83 -1.76 -10.56
CA HIS A 73 -17.86 -2.24 -11.49
C HIS A 73 -18.51 -3.47 -10.89
N TYR A 74 -19.80 -3.38 -10.59
CA TYR A 74 -20.56 -4.49 -10.03
C TYR A 74 -21.56 -5.01 -11.06
N ASP A 75 -21.47 -6.30 -11.38
CA ASP A 75 -22.48 -7.06 -12.13
C ASP A 75 -23.09 -8.13 -11.21
N LYS A 76 -24.18 -8.78 -11.66
CA LYS A 76 -25.00 -9.72 -10.87
C LYS A 76 -24.23 -10.86 -10.20
N PHE A 77 -23.03 -11.20 -10.68
CA PHE A 77 -22.26 -12.35 -10.21
C PHE A 77 -20.81 -12.04 -9.85
N PHE A 78 -20.29 -10.87 -10.19
CA PHE A 78 -18.90 -10.52 -9.93
C PHE A 78 -18.75 -9.00 -9.79
N TYR A 79 -17.69 -8.60 -9.12
CA TYR A 79 -17.24 -7.23 -9.11
C TYR A 79 -15.83 -7.14 -9.70
N GLU A 80 -15.57 -6.06 -10.42
CA GLU A 80 -14.26 -5.73 -10.95
C GLU A 80 -13.79 -4.43 -10.29
N LEU A 81 -12.56 -4.46 -9.78
CA LEU A 81 -11.90 -3.29 -9.22
C LEU A 81 -10.85 -2.78 -10.22
N SER A 82 -10.89 -1.50 -10.52
CA SER A 82 -9.85 -0.83 -11.30
C SER A 82 -9.40 0.47 -10.65
N GLN A 83 -8.21 0.93 -11.02
CA GLN A 83 -7.64 2.19 -10.57
C GLN A 83 -7.26 3.08 -11.74
N GLU A 84 -7.41 4.37 -11.53
CA GLU A 84 -6.86 5.43 -12.38
C GLU A 84 -6.45 6.62 -11.51
N PRO A 85 -5.52 7.48 -11.95
CA PRO A 85 -5.26 8.73 -11.25
C PRO A 85 -6.50 9.61 -11.24
N TYR A 86 -6.82 10.21 -10.08
CA TYR A 86 -7.96 11.13 -9.98
C TYR A 86 -7.75 12.43 -10.78
N ASN A 87 -6.50 12.91 -10.90
CA ASN A 87 -6.17 14.10 -11.65
C ASN A 87 -5.70 13.76 -13.08
N GLU A 88 -5.87 14.70 -14.01
CA GLU A 88 -5.19 14.62 -15.31
C GLU A 88 -3.68 14.65 -15.09
N THR A 89 -2.99 13.63 -15.60
CA THR A 89 -1.53 13.46 -15.41
C THR A 89 -0.72 14.07 -16.55
N SER A 90 -1.35 14.77 -17.51
CA SER A 90 -0.69 15.34 -18.68
C SER A 90 0.31 16.45 -18.32
N ASP A 91 0.00 17.23 -17.29
CA ASP A 91 0.83 18.34 -16.81
C ASP A 91 1.70 17.94 -15.60
N SER A 92 1.56 16.70 -15.11
CA SER A 92 2.28 16.21 -13.94
C SER A 92 3.64 15.61 -14.32
N PRO A 93 4.64 15.65 -13.42
CA PRO A 93 5.98 15.14 -13.71
C PRO A 93 5.98 13.62 -13.98
N PRO A 94 6.89 13.10 -14.81
CA PRO A 94 6.93 11.68 -15.11
C PRO A 94 7.16 10.85 -13.84
N SER A 95 6.31 9.85 -13.62
CA SER A 95 6.40 8.93 -12.48
C SER A 95 6.91 7.55 -12.91
N PRO A 96 7.86 6.93 -12.18
CA PRO A 96 8.27 5.54 -12.39
C PRO A 96 7.13 4.52 -12.31
N TRP A 97 6.06 4.85 -11.57
CA TRP A 97 4.90 3.98 -11.36
C TRP A 97 3.75 4.29 -12.32
N ASN A 98 3.92 5.20 -13.29
CA ASN A 98 2.89 5.59 -14.26
C ASN A 98 1.54 5.95 -13.60
N TYR A 99 1.56 6.62 -12.44
CA TYR A 99 0.35 6.97 -11.69
C TYR A 99 -0.52 5.75 -11.34
N THR A 100 0.16 4.69 -10.88
CA THR A 100 -0.49 3.51 -10.30
C THR A 100 0.05 3.27 -8.89
N TRP A 101 -0.78 2.67 -8.06
CA TRP A 101 -0.49 2.41 -6.65
C TRP A 101 -0.77 0.94 -6.31
N ILE A 102 -0.10 0.45 -5.26
CA ILE A 102 -0.51 -0.80 -4.60
C ILE A 102 -1.54 -0.42 -3.55
N ILE A 103 -2.78 -0.88 -3.70
CA ILE A 103 -3.89 -0.42 -2.86
C ILE A 103 -4.53 -1.62 -2.15
N PRO A 104 -4.47 -1.70 -0.80
CA PRO A 104 -5.27 -2.63 -0.04
C PRO A 104 -6.71 -2.11 0.03
N VAL A 105 -7.64 -2.82 -0.61
CA VAL A 105 -9.06 -2.51 -0.63
C VAL A 105 -9.77 -3.49 0.30
N ARG A 106 -10.36 -2.97 1.38
CA ARG A 106 -11.24 -3.75 2.25
C ARG A 106 -12.65 -3.70 1.67
N THR A 107 -13.23 -4.86 1.40
CA THR A 107 -14.63 -4.99 1.00
C THR A 107 -15.40 -5.68 2.11
N GLU A 108 -16.61 -5.21 2.37
CA GLU A 108 -17.55 -5.83 3.31
C GLU A 108 -18.85 -6.05 2.57
N SER A 109 -19.47 -7.22 2.77
CA SER A 109 -20.75 -7.55 2.17
C SER A 109 -21.68 -8.13 3.22
N PHE A 110 -22.99 -8.14 2.92
CA PHE A 110 -23.97 -8.76 3.81
C PHE A 110 -23.67 -10.26 4.06
N GLU A 111 -23.01 -10.93 3.11
CA GLU A 111 -22.64 -12.35 3.21
C GLU A 111 -21.31 -12.57 3.96
N LEU A 112 -20.41 -11.58 3.93
CA LEU A 112 -19.09 -11.61 4.58
C LEU A 112 -18.90 -10.36 5.46
N PRO A 113 -19.49 -10.35 6.67
CA PRO A 113 -19.46 -9.19 7.56
C PRO A 113 -18.08 -8.92 8.18
N GLU A 114 -17.19 -9.92 8.22
CA GLU A 114 -15.80 -9.72 8.69
C GLU A 114 -14.93 -8.98 7.65
N GLY A 115 -15.40 -8.89 6.41
CA GLY A 115 -14.73 -8.25 5.29
C GLY A 115 -13.51 -9.02 4.77
N GLU A 116 -13.11 -8.73 3.53
CA GLU A 116 -11.92 -9.28 2.90
C GLU A 116 -11.02 -8.15 2.39
N VAL A 117 -9.70 -8.35 2.48
CA VAL A 117 -8.72 -7.40 1.95
C VAL A 117 -8.22 -7.90 0.59
N HIS A 118 -8.56 -7.16 -0.46
CA HIS A 118 -8.09 -7.38 -1.81
C HIS A 118 -6.95 -6.43 -2.14
N TRP A 119 -5.87 -6.95 -2.71
CA TRP A 119 -4.74 -6.14 -3.13
C TRP A 119 -4.85 -5.76 -4.60
N MET A 120 -5.02 -4.47 -4.86
CA MET A 120 -5.00 -3.94 -6.22
C MET A 120 -3.57 -3.59 -6.60
N MET A 121 -3.07 -4.23 -7.65
CA MET A 121 -1.71 -4.06 -8.15
C MET A 121 -1.69 -3.13 -9.35
N SER A 122 -0.56 -2.45 -9.54
CA SER A 122 -0.22 -1.84 -10.83
C SER A 122 -0.24 -2.91 -11.92
N ARG A 123 -0.85 -2.63 -13.08
CA ARG A 123 -0.71 -3.49 -14.26
C ARG A 123 0.75 -3.48 -14.70
N SER A 124 1.54 -4.43 -14.18
CA SER A 124 2.88 -4.68 -14.68
C SER A 124 2.79 -4.97 -16.18
N LYS A 125 3.46 -4.16 -17.00
CA LYS A 125 3.73 -4.54 -18.38
C LYS A 125 4.60 -5.81 -18.31
N ARG A 126 3.97 -6.95 -18.54
CA ARG A 126 4.65 -8.21 -18.86
C ARG A 126 5.31 -8.00 -20.23
N GLY A 127 6.50 -7.41 -20.23
CA GLY A 127 7.37 -7.29 -21.39
C GLY A 127 7.91 -8.67 -21.76
N LYS A 128 7.93 -8.96 -23.06
CA LYS A 128 8.51 -10.17 -23.64
C LYS A 128 10.02 -10.22 -23.44
#